data_AF-A0A4Q5R072-F1
#
_entry.id   AF-A0A4Q5R072-F1
#
_cell.length_a   1.000
_cell.length_b   1.000
_cell.length_c   1.000
_cell.angle_alpha   90.00
_cell.angle_beta   90.00
_cell.angle_gamma   90.00
#
_symmetry.space_group_name_H-M   'P 1'
#
loop_
_entity.id
_entity.type
_entity.pdbx_description
1 polymer ?
#
loop_
_entity_poly.entity_id
_entity_poly.type
_entity_poly.pdbx_seq_one_letter_code
_entity_poly.pdbx_strand_id
1 'polypeptide(L)'
;MAFSENVTGFVASDVAVANGTLSGFAGSGSGPYSFSVTPTGNVTVTVGVPAGVAQDGAGNNNTAASPFSITYRQPVTATPVVTAPANGSLLNIRTPTYQGTAPTGSTVAVYVDGASAGTTTASGGSFAWTPTTSLSDGSHTVYATAQTSGAAVSANSTTNTFSVDATAPTVVISSSAGASGSSTSTSPLTFTTTFSEGVTGFSANGLAVTNGTVTSGSLSGSGTTYTFTVTPTTAGTATVVAVSANAAQDAAGNGSVASSSFRLTCVAPITSTTWTGASSSDWFTASNWTNGVPTATIDAVINPVAGVAPLLASGSAAARNLTLGAGYSLTHNGGTLTVKGDFTTSGLYNATSASAQLLLNGSSSQAIGGSAPTLVSNLTVGAAGVTLAGAVSVQRVLTLTGNLTTNGQPLTLLSNASTGDALVDNTDGGEVIGEATVQRYIDPSLNSALGYRQYSAPIRNATVASFTTNGFTPVINPAYNTSATPTAELPFPTVYGYDESRVLLGNSMTDFEKGYYSPAALSDALTVGRGYTVNIGANQTVSFVGTLNNKDYTVNLTSNRATNANAGWQLVGNPYPSPLDYSIIADADLSQLEAAIYIHSSTSQYAGQYRSYVNKVGGNPIIAAGQGFFVRVLA
;
A
#
# COMPACT_ATOMS: atom_id res chain seq x y z
N MET A 1 35.07 -102.99 -22.29
CA MET A 1 34.97 -103.94 -23.43
C MET A 1 35.72 -105.22 -23.08
N ALA A 2 35.34 -106.38 -23.62
CA ALA A 2 36.08 -107.64 -23.45
C ALA A 2 35.94 -108.50 -24.72
N PHE A 3 36.90 -109.38 -24.96
CA PHE A 3 36.83 -110.43 -25.97
C PHE A 3 36.37 -111.74 -25.31
N SER A 4 35.81 -112.67 -26.10
CA SER A 4 35.38 -113.98 -25.60
C SER A 4 36.53 -114.90 -25.18
N GLU A 5 37.75 -114.59 -25.61
CA GLU A 5 38.97 -115.35 -25.33
C GLU A 5 40.20 -114.43 -25.37
N ASN A 6 41.38 -114.96 -25.03
CA ASN A 6 42.61 -114.16 -25.00
C ASN A 6 43.03 -113.74 -26.41
N VAL A 7 43.18 -112.44 -26.61
CA VAL A 7 43.67 -111.88 -27.87
C VAL A 7 45.02 -111.17 -27.68
N THR A 8 45.76 -111.05 -28.79
CA THR A 8 46.98 -110.28 -28.94
C THR A 8 46.79 -109.21 -30.02
N GLY A 9 47.65 -108.18 -30.04
CA GLY A 9 47.64 -107.13 -31.06
C GLY A 9 46.68 -105.96 -30.83
N PHE A 10 45.67 -106.10 -29.97
CA PHE A 10 44.69 -105.04 -29.71
C PHE A 10 45.27 -103.87 -28.89
N VAL A 11 45.37 -102.69 -29.50
CA VAL A 11 45.92 -101.45 -28.93
C VAL A 11 44.92 -100.29 -29.05
N ALA A 12 45.25 -99.13 -28.47
CA ALA A 12 44.34 -97.98 -28.42
C ALA A 12 43.87 -97.47 -29.80
N SER A 13 44.73 -97.55 -30.82
CA SER A 13 44.39 -97.14 -32.20
C SER A 13 43.34 -98.03 -32.87
N ASP A 14 43.07 -99.21 -32.31
CA ASP A 14 42.12 -100.18 -32.84
C ASP A 14 40.68 -99.91 -32.38
N VAL A 15 40.51 -98.99 -31.43
CA VAL A 15 39.18 -98.49 -31.04
C VAL A 15 38.82 -97.29 -31.90
N ALA A 16 37.85 -97.47 -32.79
CA ALA A 16 37.31 -96.39 -33.61
C ALA A 16 36.35 -95.53 -32.78
N VAL A 17 36.70 -94.26 -32.55
CA VAL A 17 35.83 -93.29 -31.87
C VAL A 17 35.40 -92.20 -32.86
N ALA A 18 34.10 -92.03 -33.03
CA ALA A 18 33.51 -90.92 -33.77
C ALA A 18 32.98 -89.86 -32.79
N ASN A 19 33.21 -88.58 -33.10
CA ASN A 19 32.76 -87.41 -32.32
C ASN A 19 33.29 -87.36 -30.87
N GLY A 20 34.44 -87.98 -30.63
CA GLY A 20 35.14 -87.94 -29.35
C GLY A 20 36.61 -88.30 -29.52
N THR A 21 37.42 -88.01 -28.52
CA THR A 21 38.83 -88.40 -28.44
C THR A 21 39.02 -89.47 -27.37
N LEU A 22 39.75 -90.52 -27.70
CA LEU A 22 40.04 -91.63 -26.79
C LEU A 22 41.30 -91.33 -25.97
N SER A 23 41.27 -91.67 -24.68
CA SER A 23 42.42 -91.55 -23.76
C SER A 23 42.39 -92.65 -22.69
N GLY A 24 43.51 -92.86 -22.01
CA GLY A 24 43.59 -93.78 -20.87
C GLY A 24 43.28 -95.25 -21.19
N PHE A 25 43.68 -95.72 -22.38
CA PHE A 25 43.47 -97.11 -22.78
C PHE A 25 44.30 -98.08 -21.94
N ALA A 26 43.66 -99.08 -21.34
CA ALA A 26 44.30 -100.11 -20.53
C ALA A 26 43.53 -101.44 -20.61
N GLY A 27 44.26 -102.57 -20.60
CA GLY A 27 43.72 -103.93 -20.66
C GLY A 27 44.65 -104.88 -21.41
N SER A 28 44.45 -106.19 -21.24
CA SER A 28 45.22 -107.24 -21.92
C SER A 28 44.45 -108.56 -21.96
N GLY A 29 44.87 -109.50 -22.82
CA GLY A 29 44.25 -110.83 -22.91
C GLY A 29 42.80 -110.76 -23.37
N SER A 30 41.89 -111.47 -22.71
CA SER A 30 40.45 -111.40 -22.99
C SER A 30 39.76 -110.14 -22.47
N GLY A 31 40.48 -109.29 -21.74
CA GLY A 31 39.96 -108.09 -21.09
C GLY A 31 39.66 -108.28 -19.60
N PRO A 32 39.03 -107.28 -18.95
CA PRO A 32 38.40 -106.13 -19.56
C PRO A 32 39.40 -105.06 -20.05
N TYR A 33 39.05 -104.42 -21.16
CA TYR A 33 39.64 -103.20 -21.67
C TYR A 33 38.82 -101.98 -21.22
N SER A 34 39.53 -100.95 -20.77
CA SER A 34 38.99 -99.67 -20.31
C SER A 34 39.67 -98.51 -21.03
N PHE A 35 38.91 -97.45 -21.27
CA PHE A 35 39.37 -96.18 -21.84
C PHE A 35 38.32 -95.10 -21.56
N SER A 36 38.72 -93.84 -21.62
CA SER A 36 37.83 -92.68 -21.52
C SER A 36 37.66 -92.03 -22.89
N VAL A 37 36.43 -91.62 -23.20
CA VAL A 37 36.13 -90.84 -24.41
C VAL A 37 35.70 -89.44 -24.00
N THR A 38 36.41 -88.42 -24.46
CA THR A 38 36.04 -87.02 -24.30
C THR A 38 35.24 -86.58 -25.53
N PRO A 39 33.94 -86.25 -25.41
CA PRO A 39 33.13 -85.79 -26.53
C PRO A 39 33.67 -84.48 -27.12
N THR A 40 33.60 -84.30 -28.45
CA THR A 40 34.01 -83.04 -29.12
C THR A 40 32.91 -81.97 -29.15
N GLY A 41 31.74 -82.24 -28.59
CA GLY A 41 30.63 -81.30 -28.49
C GLY A 41 29.33 -81.99 -28.06
N ASN A 42 28.21 -81.27 -28.21
CA ASN A 42 26.86 -81.78 -27.92
C ASN A 42 26.35 -82.70 -29.04
N VAL A 43 26.97 -83.87 -29.18
CA VAL A 43 26.79 -84.79 -30.31
C VAL A 43 26.72 -86.23 -29.83
N THR A 44 26.25 -87.12 -30.71
CA THR A 44 26.33 -88.56 -30.48
C THR A 44 27.76 -89.05 -30.66
N VAL A 45 28.32 -89.59 -29.59
CA VAL A 45 29.62 -90.25 -29.54
C VAL A 45 29.41 -91.73 -29.82
N THR A 46 30.18 -92.27 -30.76
CA THR A 46 30.11 -93.69 -31.13
C THR A 46 31.47 -94.34 -30.99
N VAL A 47 31.51 -95.50 -30.34
CA VAL A 47 32.71 -96.31 -30.13
C VAL A 47 32.51 -97.65 -30.80
N GLY A 48 33.44 -98.05 -31.66
CA GLY A 48 33.44 -99.35 -32.33
C GLY A 48 34.80 -100.02 -32.27
N VAL A 49 34.80 -101.34 -32.47
CA VAL A 49 36.02 -102.11 -32.72
C VAL A 49 35.86 -102.79 -34.08
N PRO A 50 36.67 -102.41 -35.08
CA PRO A 50 36.64 -103.02 -36.40
C PRO A 50 37.02 -104.51 -36.37
N ALA A 51 36.73 -105.23 -37.45
CA ALA A 51 37.20 -106.61 -37.62
C ALA A 51 38.71 -106.63 -37.89
N GLY A 52 39.40 -107.68 -37.46
CA GLY A 52 40.80 -107.94 -37.78
C GLY A 52 41.84 -107.07 -37.10
N VAL A 53 41.48 -106.41 -35.99
CA VAL A 53 42.39 -105.59 -35.18
C VAL A 53 42.99 -106.35 -33.99
N ALA A 54 42.53 -107.58 -33.72
CA ALA A 54 43.04 -108.45 -32.66
C ALA A 54 43.06 -109.91 -33.13
N GLN A 55 44.00 -110.71 -32.63
CA GLN A 55 44.15 -112.13 -32.99
C GLN A 55 44.15 -113.05 -31.76
N ASP A 56 43.52 -114.21 -31.88
CA ASP A 56 43.62 -115.28 -30.87
C ASP A 56 44.98 -116.02 -30.93
N GLY A 57 45.17 -117.02 -30.06
CA GLY A 57 46.40 -117.82 -30.03
C GLY A 57 46.63 -118.74 -31.24
N ALA A 58 45.61 -118.94 -32.08
CA ALA A 58 45.69 -119.70 -33.32
C ALA A 58 45.88 -118.80 -34.57
N GLY A 59 45.91 -117.47 -34.39
CA GLY A 59 46.08 -116.48 -35.46
C GLY A 59 44.77 -116.05 -36.14
N ASN A 60 43.60 -116.41 -35.59
CA ASN A 60 42.32 -115.98 -36.13
C ASN A 60 42.02 -114.53 -35.74
N ASN A 61 41.58 -113.73 -36.72
CA ASN A 61 41.20 -112.32 -36.53
C ASN A 61 39.84 -112.16 -35.82
N ASN A 62 39.69 -111.13 -34.99
CA ASN A 62 38.40 -110.81 -34.37
C ASN A 62 37.34 -110.37 -35.40
N THR A 63 36.07 -110.63 -35.10
CA THR A 63 34.94 -110.01 -35.80
C THR A 63 34.69 -108.59 -35.26
N ALA A 64 34.07 -107.73 -36.08
CA ALA A 64 33.75 -106.36 -35.66
C ALA A 64 32.71 -106.37 -34.52
N ALA A 65 32.94 -105.57 -33.49
CA ALA A 65 31.97 -105.40 -32.40
C ALA A 65 30.80 -104.52 -32.85
N SER A 66 29.61 -104.77 -32.31
CA SER A 66 28.49 -103.83 -32.47
C SER A 66 28.87 -102.48 -31.85
N PRO A 67 28.70 -101.35 -32.57
CA PRO A 67 29.08 -100.05 -32.06
C PRO A 67 28.23 -99.67 -30.85
N PHE A 68 28.85 -99.05 -29.86
CA PHE A 68 28.18 -98.43 -28.73
C PHE A 68 28.06 -96.93 -28.96
N SER A 69 26.85 -96.39 -28.91
CA SER A 69 26.59 -94.96 -29.11
C SER A 69 25.89 -94.35 -27.90
N ILE A 70 26.32 -93.14 -27.53
CA ILE A 70 25.67 -92.31 -26.51
C ILE A 70 25.64 -90.85 -26.95
N THR A 71 24.51 -90.18 -26.76
CA THR A 71 24.41 -88.73 -27.00
C THR A 71 24.91 -87.96 -25.80
N TYR A 72 25.98 -87.18 -25.99
CA TYR A 72 26.46 -86.26 -24.97
C TYR A 72 25.77 -84.89 -25.13
N ARG A 73 25.31 -84.33 -24.01
CA ARG A 73 24.88 -82.93 -23.90
C ARG A 73 25.57 -82.33 -22.69
N GLN A 74 26.32 -81.26 -22.92
CA GLN A 74 26.92 -80.47 -21.86
C GLN A 74 25.80 -79.86 -20.98
N PRO A 75 25.90 -79.96 -19.65
CA PRO A 75 24.95 -79.29 -18.77
C PRO A 75 25.02 -77.77 -18.95
N VAL A 76 23.88 -77.10 -18.81
CA VAL A 76 23.77 -75.63 -18.85
C VAL A 76 23.57 -75.12 -17.43
N THR A 77 24.26 -74.05 -17.07
CA THR A 77 24.10 -73.41 -15.76
C THR A 77 22.69 -72.82 -15.63
N ALA A 78 22.02 -73.02 -14.51
CA ALA A 78 20.71 -72.43 -14.28
C ALA A 78 20.78 -70.89 -14.26
N THR A 79 19.79 -70.24 -14.84
CA THR A 79 19.70 -68.77 -14.95
C THR A 79 19.68 -68.11 -13.58
N PRO A 80 20.51 -67.08 -13.33
CA PRO A 80 20.45 -66.32 -12.09
C PRO A 80 19.20 -65.42 -12.05
N VAL A 81 18.87 -64.90 -10.87
CA VAL A 81 17.82 -63.90 -10.67
C VAL A 81 18.43 -62.68 -10.03
N VAL A 82 18.20 -61.49 -10.59
CA VAL A 82 18.59 -60.21 -9.97
C VAL A 82 17.43 -59.69 -9.13
N THR A 83 17.65 -59.50 -7.84
CA THR A 83 16.65 -58.99 -6.89
C THR A 83 16.91 -57.55 -6.46
N ALA A 84 18.14 -57.04 -6.60
CA ALA A 84 18.49 -55.66 -6.29
C ALA A 84 19.42 -55.06 -7.37
N PRO A 85 19.21 -53.80 -7.79
CA PRO A 85 18.01 -52.98 -7.55
C PRO A 85 16.72 -53.65 -8.05
N ALA A 86 15.61 -53.39 -7.35
CA ALA A 86 14.30 -53.89 -7.76
C ALA A 86 13.83 -53.15 -9.02
N ASN A 87 13.07 -53.83 -9.88
CA ASN A 87 12.51 -53.21 -11.08
C ASN A 87 11.58 -52.04 -10.72
N GLY A 88 11.81 -50.88 -11.31
CA GLY A 88 11.11 -49.61 -11.05
C GLY A 88 11.62 -48.83 -9.83
N SER A 89 12.68 -49.28 -9.14
CA SER A 89 13.19 -48.56 -7.97
C SER A 89 13.86 -47.23 -8.33
N LEU A 90 13.76 -46.25 -7.43
CA LEU A 90 14.47 -44.98 -7.45
C LEU A 90 15.47 -44.97 -6.30
N LEU A 91 16.74 -44.67 -6.57
CA LEU A 91 17.84 -44.77 -5.62
C LEU A 91 18.58 -43.46 -5.49
N ASN A 92 18.98 -43.10 -4.28
CA ASN A 92 19.84 -41.96 -3.98
C ASN A 92 21.34 -42.29 -3.91
N ILE A 93 21.74 -43.43 -4.47
CA ILE A 93 23.12 -43.89 -4.43
C ILE A 93 23.59 -44.28 -5.82
N ARG A 94 24.76 -43.77 -6.21
CA ARG A 94 25.36 -43.98 -7.54
C ARG A 94 26.09 -45.32 -7.69
N THR A 95 26.30 -46.04 -6.60
CA THR A 95 26.95 -47.36 -6.59
C THR A 95 26.06 -48.38 -5.90
N PRO A 96 24.88 -48.71 -6.46
CA PRO A 96 23.98 -49.66 -5.84
C PRO A 96 24.61 -51.06 -5.78
N THR A 97 24.41 -51.77 -4.67
CA THR A 97 24.80 -53.18 -4.59
C THR A 97 23.81 -54.03 -5.38
N TYR A 98 24.32 -54.74 -6.38
CA TYR A 98 23.57 -55.70 -7.17
C TYR A 98 23.51 -57.04 -6.44
N GLN A 99 22.31 -57.54 -6.20
CA GLN A 99 22.11 -58.78 -5.44
C GLN A 99 21.14 -59.71 -6.15
N GLY A 100 21.23 -60.99 -5.84
CA GLY A 100 20.37 -61.99 -6.44
C GLY A 100 20.72 -63.42 -6.05
N THR A 101 20.13 -64.38 -6.78
CA THR A 101 20.38 -65.81 -6.59
C THR A 101 21.04 -66.42 -7.82
N ALA A 102 21.93 -67.38 -7.60
CA ALA A 102 22.59 -68.16 -8.65
C ALA A 102 23.06 -69.50 -8.07
N PRO A 103 23.31 -70.54 -8.90
CA PRO A 103 23.83 -71.82 -8.42
C PRO A 103 25.09 -71.65 -7.56
N THR A 104 25.13 -72.31 -6.39
CA THR A 104 26.27 -72.20 -5.46
C THR A 104 27.60 -72.55 -6.15
N GLY A 105 28.60 -71.69 -5.96
CA GLY A 105 29.93 -71.85 -6.55
C GLY A 105 30.04 -71.42 -8.02
N SER A 106 28.96 -70.95 -8.65
CA SER A 106 29.02 -70.38 -10.01
C SER A 106 29.62 -68.97 -10.01
N THR A 107 30.32 -68.62 -11.09
CA THR A 107 30.74 -67.25 -11.37
C THR A 107 29.57 -66.49 -11.98
N VAL A 108 29.15 -65.40 -11.35
CA VAL A 108 28.08 -64.51 -11.81
C VAL A 108 28.72 -63.31 -12.49
N ALA A 109 28.32 -63.02 -13.73
CA ALA A 109 28.68 -61.79 -14.44
C ALA A 109 27.47 -60.84 -14.44
N VAL A 110 27.67 -59.63 -13.92
CA VAL A 110 26.66 -58.58 -13.83
C VAL A 110 26.85 -57.62 -15.01
N TYR A 111 25.75 -57.32 -15.69
CA TYR A 111 25.71 -56.38 -16.81
C TYR A 111 24.84 -55.19 -16.45
N VAL A 112 25.38 -53.99 -16.63
CA VAL A 112 24.68 -52.72 -16.40
C VAL A 112 24.65 -51.97 -17.72
N ASP A 113 23.47 -51.52 -18.14
CA ASP A 113 23.25 -50.83 -19.42
C ASP A 113 23.80 -51.59 -20.64
N GLY A 114 23.72 -52.91 -20.58
CA GLY A 114 24.19 -53.82 -21.63
C GLY A 114 25.70 -54.12 -21.61
N ALA A 115 26.49 -53.39 -20.81
CA ALA A 115 27.93 -53.61 -20.69
C ALA A 115 28.26 -54.50 -19.48
N SER A 116 29.33 -55.30 -19.58
CA SER A 116 29.83 -56.08 -18.45
C SER A 116 30.36 -55.13 -17.36
N ALA A 117 29.73 -55.14 -16.19
CA ALA A 117 30.06 -54.25 -15.08
C ALA A 117 31.05 -54.90 -14.10
N GLY A 118 30.96 -56.21 -13.90
CA GLY A 118 31.86 -56.96 -13.04
C GLY A 118 31.42 -58.40 -12.84
N THR A 119 32.24 -59.16 -12.11
CA THR A 119 31.95 -60.55 -11.75
C THR A 119 32.06 -60.77 -10.24
N THR A 120 31.31 -61.76 -9.75
CA THR A 120 31.38 -62.23 -8.36
C THR A 120 31.10 -63.75 -8.32
N THR A 121 31.26 -64.38 -7.16
CA THR A 121 30.94 -65.81 -6.98
C THR A 121 29.69 -65.95 -6.13
N ALA A 122 28.78 -66.84 -6.53
CA ALA A 122 27.60 -67.16 -5.74
C ALA A 122 27.97 -68.04 -4.53
N SER A 123 27.74 -67.54 -3.32
CA SER A 123 27.98 -68.25 -2.06
C SER A 123 26.64 -68.57 -1.39
N GLY A 124 26.45 -69.83 -0.99
CA GLY A 124 25.19 -70.28 -0.35
C GLY A 124 23.93 -70.07 -1.21
N GLY A 125 24.07 -70.00 -2.54
CA GLY A 125 22.96 -69.77 -3.48
C GLY A 125 22.67 -68.30 -3.80
N SER A 126 23.42 -67.35 -3.22
CA SER A 126 23.23 -65.92 -3.41
C SER A 126 24.49 -65.22 -3.90
N PHE A 127 24.32 -64.10 -4.60
CA PHE A 127 25.42 -63.22 -4.97
C PHE A 127 25.13 -61.78 -4.53
N ALA A 128 26.20 -61.05 -4.20
CA ALA A 128 26.17 -59.61 -3.98
C ALA A 128 27.43 -59.01 -4.59
N TRP A 129 27.28 -57.91 -5.33
CA TRP A 129 28.39 -57.21 -5.95
C TRP A 129 28.11 -55.69 -5.95
N THR A 130 29.09 -54.91 -5.50
CA THR A 130 28.99 -53.45 -5.49
C THR A 130 29.99 -52.88 -6.50
N PRO A 131 29.54 -52.04 -7.45
CA PRO A 131 30.44 -51.43 -8.43
C PRO A 131 31.34 -50.39 -7.76
N THR A 132 32.54 -50.19 -8.29
CA THR A 132 33.43 -49.09 -7.89
C THR A 132 33.23 -47.84 -8.74
N THR A 133 32.57 -47.97 -9.90
CA THR A 133 32.27 -46.87 -10.81
C THR A 133 30.87 -46.33 -10.53
N SER A 134 30.79 -45.03 -10.29
CA SER A 134 29.53 -44.32 -10.07
C SER A 134 28.68 -44.27 -11.34
N LEU A 135 27.39 -44.51 -11.20
CA LEU A 135 26.40 -44.23 -12.22
C LEU A 135 26.11 -42.72 -12.30
N SER A 136 25.66 -42.27 -13.47
CA SER A 136 25.01 -40.97 -13.64
C SER A 136 23.63 -40.98 -12.96
N ASP A 137 23.04 -39.81 -12.75
CA ASP A 137 21.60 -39.77 -12.45
C ASP A 137 20.83 -40.08 -13.75
N GLY A 138 19.68 -40.74 -13.63
CA GLY A 138 18.85 -41.20 -14.73
C GLY A 138 18.50 -42.69 -14.66
N SER A 139 17.90 -43.19 -15.74
CA SER A 139 17.48 -44.59 -15.85
C SER A 139 18.65 -45.51 -16.21
N HIS A 140 18.71 -46.65 -15.54
CA HIS A 140 19.69 -47.71 -15.72
C HIS A 140 19.01 -49.07 -15.78
N THR A 141 19.69 -50.06 -16.36
CA THR A 141 19.23 -51.44 -16.45
C THR A 141 20.27 -52.40 -15.91
N VAL A 142 19.83 -53.51 -15.29
CA VAL A 142 20.72 -54.58 -14.83
C VAL A 142 20.16 -55.97 -15.15
N TYR A 143 21.04 -56.86 -15.59
CA TYR A 143 20.81 -58.31 -15.66
C TYR A 143 22.11 -59.06 -15.34
N ALA A 144 22.02 -60.38 -15.16
CA ALA A 144 23.19 -61.22 -14.88
C ALA A 144 23.17 -62.53 -15.66
N THR A 145 24.35 -63.14 -15.81
CA THR A 145 24.54 -64.53 -16.24
C THR A 145 25.35 -65.28 -15.19
N ALA A 146 25.26 -66.62 -15.17
CA ALA A 146 26.01 -67.47 -14.26
C ALA A 146 26.70 -68.60 -15.02
N GLN A 147 27.88 -69.02 -14.54
CA GLN A 147 28.61 -70.17 -15.08
C GLN A 147 29.15 -71.06 -13.96
N THR A 148 28.70 -72.32 -13.93
CA THR A 148 29.31 -73.39 -13.13
C THR A 148 30.47 -74.02 -13.91
N SER A 149 31.56 -74.38 -13.22
CA SER A 149 32.72 -75.03 -13.85
C SER A 149 32.30 -76.30 -14.61
N GLY A 150 32.75 -76.43 -15.87
CA GLY A 150 32.40 -77.55 -16.76
C GLY A 150 31.02 -77.44 -17.46
N ALA A 151 30.17 -76.49 -17.07
CA ALA A 151 28.87 -76.23 -17.70
C ALA A 151 28.92 -75.04 -18.67
N ALA A 152 27.96 -74.99 -19.59
CA ALA A 152 27.74 -73.82 -20.42
C ALA A 152 27.17 -72.65 -19.58
N VAL A 153 27.43 -71.41 -20.01
CA VAL A 153 26.88 -70.19 -19.40
C VAL A 153 25.35 -70.21 -19.47
N SER A 154 24.68 -69.67 -18.46
CA SER A 154 23.23 -69.54 -18.43
C SER A 154 22.69 -68.57 -19.49
N ALA A 155 21.37 -68.58 -19.69
CA ALA A 155 20.70 -67.42 -20.30
C ALA A 155 20.82 -66.17 -19.40
N ASN A 156 20.50 -64.99 -19.95
CA ASN A 156 20.37 -63.77 -19.15
C ASN A 156 19.21 -63.91 -18.16
N SER A 157 19.38 -63.36 -16.96
CA SER A 157 18.26 -63.10 -16.05
C SER A 157 17.24 -62.14 -16.68
N THR A 158 16.06 -62.03 -16.08
CA THR A 158 15.18 -60.89 -16.33
C THR A 158 15.93 -59.58 -16.06
N THR A 159 15.73 -58.58 -16.92
CA THR A 159 16.30 -57.25 -16.76
C THR A 159 15.45 -56.44 -15.78
N ASN A 160 16.10 -55.85 -14.77
CA ASN A 160 15.49 -54.84 -13.92
C ASN A 160 15.89 -53.45 -14.43
N THR A 161 14.92 -52.56 -14.61
CA THR A 161 15.14 -51.13 -14.84
C THR A 161 15.02 -50.40 -13.52
N PHE A 162 15.92 -49.47 -13.22
CA PHE A 162 15.88 -48.62 -12.02
C PHE A 162 16.35 -47.21 -12.38
N SER A 163 16.11 -46.24 -11.52
CA SER A 163 16.64 -44.88 -11.68
C SER A 163 17.55 -44.51 -10.53
N VAL A 164 18.61 -43.79 -10.84
CA VAL A 164 19.50 -43.17 -9.86
C VAL A 164 19.23 -41.68 -9.87
N ASP A 165 19.07 -41.11 -8.68
CA ASP A 165 19.02 -39.68 -8.46
C ASP A 165 19.69 -39.40 -7.11
N ALA A 166 20.98 -39.10 -7.16
CA ALA A 166 21.76 -38.77 -5.96
C ALA A 166 22.03 -37.25 -5.85
N THR A 167 21.32 -36.43 -6.64
CA THR A 167 21.50 -34.98 -6.62
C THR A 167 20.57 -34.39 -5.57
N ALA A 168 21.15 -33.72 -4.57
CA ALA A 168 20.36 -33.06 -3.54
C ALA A 168 19.64 -31.82 -4.08
N PRO A 169 18.38 -31.57 -3.67
CA PRO A 169 17.66 -30.37 -4.07
C PRO A 169 18.32 -29.11 -3.52
N THR A 170 18.54 -28.11 -4.37
CA THR A 170 19.01 -26.78 -3.97
C THR A 170 17.83 -25.86 -3.72
N VAL A 171 18.01 -24.78 -2.94
CA VAL A 171 16.93 -23.85 -2.59
C VAL A 171 17.39 -22.40 -2.62
N VAL A 172 16.54 -21.54 -3.16
CA VAL A 172 16.71 -20.08 -3.17
C VAL A 172 15.56 -19.42 -2.42
N ILE A 173 15.85 -18.26 -1.81
CA ILE A 173 14.86 -17.47 -1.06
C ILE A 173 14.65 -16.14 -1.79
N SER A 174 13.39 -15.72 -1.87
CA SER A 174 12.96 -14.39 -2.32
C SER A 174 11.93 -13.80 -1.35
N SER A 175 11.65 -12.51 -1.48
CA SER A 175 10.62 -11.83 -0.68
C SER A 175 9.86 -10.82 -1.52
N SER A 176 8.57 -10.67 -1.26
CA SER A 176 7.75 -9.59 -1.84
C SER A 176 7.94 -8.25 -1.11
N ALA A 177 8.60 -8.23 0.05
CA ALA A 177 8.83 -7.02 0.84
C ALA A 177 10.09 -6.23 0.41
N GLY A 178 10.93 -6.81 -0.45
CA GLY A 178 12.13 -6.18 -0.99
C GLY A 178 13.24 -7.17 -1.36
N ALA A 179 14.29 -6.68 -2.01
CA ALA A 179 15.50 -7.46 -2.28
C ALA A 179 16.33 -7.71 -1.02
N SER A 180 17.17 -8.75 -1.04
CA SER A 180 18.07 -9.06 0.07
C SER A 180 19.06 -7.91 0.30
N GLY A 181 19.19 -7.46 1.55
CA GLY A 181 20.00 -6.31 1.97
C GLY A 181 19.24 -4.98 2.06
N SER A 182 17.99 -4.92 1.57
CA SER A 182 17.20 -3.69 1.61
C SER A 182 16.50 -3.44 2.95
N SER A 183 15.94 -2.23 3.10
CA SER A 183 15.08 -1.85 4.22
C SER A 183 13.62 -1.73 3.79
N THR A 184 12.68 -1.99 4.69
CA THR A 184 11.23 -1.91 4.45
C THR A 184 10.49 -1.51 5.72
N SER A 185 9.29 -0.95 5.61
CA SER A 185 8.38 -0.69 6.74
C SER A 185 7.22 -1.70 6.83
N THR A 186 7.23 -2.72 5.96
CA THR A 186 6.20 -3.78 5.93
C THR A 186 6.47 -4.83 7.00
N SER A 187 5.43 -5.18 7.78
CA SER A 187 5.44 -6.30 8.73
C SER A 187 4.05 -6.93 8.79
N PRO A 188 3.91 -8.28 8.73
CA PRO A 188 4.98 -9.28 8.65
C PRO A 188 5.64 -9.36 7.26
N LEU A 189 6.87 -9.89 7.20
CA LEU A 189 7.64 -10.08 5.97
C LEU A 189 7.26 -11.41 5.30
N THR A 190 6.81 -11.37 4.05
CA THR A 190 6.52 -12.59 3.27
C THR A 190 7.75 -13.06 2.50
N PHE A 191 8.10 -14.33 2.67
CA PHE A 191 9.19 -15.01 1.97
C PHE A 191 8.67 -16.15 1.11
N THR A 192 9.37 -16.42 0.01
CA THR A 192 9.15 -17.55 -0.88
C THR A 192 10.45 -18.33 -1.02
N THR A 193 10.41 -19.62 -0.72
CA THR A 193 11.49 -20.57 -1.03
C THR A 193 11.14 -21.34 -2.29
N THR A 194 12.11 -21.45 -3.19
CA THR A 194 12.00 -22.25 -4.42
C THR A 194 13.11 -23.27 -4.46
N PHE A 195 12.73 -24.55 -4.44
CA PHE A 195 13.63 -25.69 -4.61
C PHE A 195 13.85 -25.97 -6.11
N SER A 196 15.01 -26.55 -6.46
CA SER A 196 15.34 -26.94 -7.86
C SER A 196 14.43 -28.04 -8.43
N GLU A 197 13.73 -28.75 -7.55
CA GLU A 197 12.83 -29.86 -7.89
C GLU A 197 11.76 -30.06 -6.80
N GLY A 198 10.87 -31.03 -7.00
CA GLY A 198 9.78 -31.30 -6.07
C GLY A 198 10.29 -31.94 -4.77
N VAL A 199 10.01 -31.30 -3.64
CA VAL A 199 10.40 -31.80 -2.32
C VAL A 199 9.19 -32.07 -1.42
N THR A 200 9.40 -32.90 -0.41
CA THR A 200 8.47 -33.22 0.67
C THR A 200 9.13 -32.98 2.04
N GLY A 201 8.32 -32.93 3.11
CA GLY A 201 8.83 -32.80 4.48
C GLY A 201 9.29 -31.40 4.90
N PHE A 202 9.25 -30.41 4.01
CA PHE A 202 9.58 -29.03 4.36
C PHE A 202 8.61 -28.47 5.40
N SER A 203 9.14 -27.97 6.50
CA SER A 203 8.37 -27.43 7.62
C SER A 203 9.09 -26.23 8.24
N ALA A 204 8.42 -25.53 9.17
CA ALA A 204 9.02 -24.39 9.86
C ALA A 204 10.32 -24.74 10.62
N ASN A 205 10.50 -26.00 11.03
CA ASN A 205 11.75 -26.46 11.67
C ASN A 205 12.96 -26.45 10.71
N GLY A 206 12.70 -26.45 9.40
CA GLY A 206 13.72 -26.31 8.37
C GLY A 206 14.21 -24.86 8.18
N LEU A 207 13.60 -23.88 8.85
CA LEU A 207 13.96 -22.47 8.74
C LEU A 207 14.85 -22.03 9.90
N ALA A 208 15.97 -21.40 9.57
CA ALA A 208 16.80 -20.66 10.51
C ALA A 208 16.46 -19.17 10.38
N VAL A 209 15.87 -18.59 11.42
CA VAL A 209 15.48 -17.17 11.45
C VAL A 209 16.16 -16.46 12.61
N THR A 210 16.74 -15.29 12.35
CA THR A 210 17.24 -14.37 13.38
C THR A 210 16.54 -13.02 13.30
N ASN A 211 16.40 -12.35 14.44
CA ASN A 211 15.62 -11.11 14.61
C ASN A 211 14.18 -11.20 14.08
N GLY A 212 13.56 -12.38 14.17
CA GLY A 212 12.16 -12.57 13.80
C GLY A 212 11.66 -13.96 14.17
N THR A 213 10.35 -14.12 14.14
CA THR A 213 9.66 -15.40 14.37
C THR A 213 8.81 -15.74 13.16
N VAL A 214 8.91 -16.98 12.68
CA VAL A 214 8.00 -17.49 11.65
C VAL A 214 6.58 -17.48 12.21
N THR A 215 5.65 -16.85 11.51
CA THR A 215 4.25 -16.78 11.94
C THR A 215 3.65 -18.19 11.91
N SER A 216 3.11 -18.66 13.03
CA SER A 216 2.51 -19.99 13.15
C SER A 216 1.44 -20.24 12.09
N GLY A 217 1.53 -21.37 11.40
CA GLY A 217 0.60 -21.75 10.34
C GLY A 217 0.73 -20.96 9.03
N SER A 218 1.71 -20.05 8.90
CA SER A 218 1.89 -19.27 7.66
C SER A 218 2.60 -20.02 6.53
N LEU A 219 3.28 -21.13 6.84
CA LEU A 219 3.94 -21.94 5.82
C LEU A 219 2.89 -22.65 4.95
N SER A 220 2.94 -22.39 3.66
CA SER A 220 2.03 -22.98 2.66
C SER A 220 2.77 -23.25 1.35
N GLY A 221 2.19 -24.06 0.47
CA GLY A 221 2.79 -24.46 -0.80
C GLY A 221 3.09 -25.95 -0.86
N SER A 222 3.63 -26.40 -1.99
CA SER A 222 3.89 -27.81 -2.29
C SER A 222 4.85 -27.96 -3.47
N GLY A 223 5.49 -29.12 -3.59
CA GLY A 223 6.40 -29.41 -4.70
C GLY A 223 7.64 -28.56 -4.60
N THR A 224 7.85 -27.65 -5.56
CA THR A 224 9.06 -26.82 -5.63
C THR A 224 8.96 -25.51 -4.84
N THR A 225 7.76 -25.03 -4.52
CA THR A 225 7.58 -23.65 -4.03
C THR A 225 6.77 -23.60 -2.75
N TYR A 226 7.29 -22.88 -1.77
CA TYR A 226 6.65 -22.65 -0.48
C TYR A 226 6.74 -21.18 -0.08
N THR A 227 5.71 -20.68 0.59
CA THR A 227 5.64 -19.32 1.12
C THR A 227 5.41 -19.35 2.62
N PHE A 228 5.97 -18.39 3.34
CA PHE A 228 5.76 -18.22 4.78
C PHE A 228 5.95 -16.75 5.16
N THR A 229 5.51 -16.37 6.35
CA THR A 229 5.74 -15.02 6.87
C THR A 229 6.60 -15.04 8.12
N VAL A 230 7.43 -14.01 8.28
CA VAL A 230 8.26 -13.79 9.47
C VAL A 230 7.90 -12.42 10.05
N THR A 231 7.61 -12.38 11.34
CA THR A 231 7.41 -11.13 12.08
C THR A 231 8.74 -10.69 12.69
N PRO A 232 9.32 -9.55 12.29
CA PRO A 232 10.55 -9.03 12.88
C PRO A 232 10.39 -8.74 14.38
N THR A 233 11.41 -9.04 15.18
CA THR A 233 11.37 -8.83 16.65
C THR A 233 11.84 -7.43 17.04
N THR A 234 12.93 -6.95 16.44
CA THR A 234 13.53 -5.63 16.72
C THR A 234 13.61 -4.81 15.43
N ALA A 235 12.94 -3.66 15.41
CA ALA A 235 13.02 -2.73 14.28
C ALA A 235 14.45 -2.19 14.10
N GLY A 236 14.82 -1.89 12.85
CA GLY A 236 16.15 -1.39 12.49
C GLY A 236 17.27 -2.44 12.50
N THR A 237 17.01 -3.65 13.00
CA THR A 237 17.93 -4.79 12.92
C THR A 237 17.55 -5.70 11.73
N ALA A 238 18.54 -6.24 11.03
CA ALA A 238 18.28 -7.13 9.90
C ALA A 238 17.64 -8.45 10.37
N THR A 239 16.45 -8.76 9.86
CA THR A 239 15.85 -10.10 9.92
C THR A 239 16.56 -10.98 8.90
N VAL A 240 17.13 -12.09 9.35
CA VAL A 240 17.86 -13.03 8.47
C VAL A 240 17.11 -14.35 8.42
N VAL A 241 16.88 -14.85 7.21
CA VAL A 241 16.18 -16.11 6.95
C VAL A 241 17.08 -17.01 6.11
N ALA A 242 17.20 -18.28 6.48
CA ALA A 242 17.84 -19.32 5.69
C ALA A 242 17.06 -20.63 5.80
N VAL A 243 17.19 -21.48 4.78
CA VAL A 243 16.75 -22.88 4.84
C VAL A 243 17.94 -23.74 5.22
N SER A 244 17.78 -24.54 6.29
CA SER A 244 18.81 -25.45 6.80
C SER A 244 19.06 -26.63 5.85
N ALA A 245 20.24 -27.26 5.95
CA ALA A 245 20.49 -28.51 5.25
C ALA A 245 19.50 -29.61 5.73
N ASN A 246 19.10 -30.50 4.84
CA ASN A 246 18.12 -31.57 5.07
C ASN A 246 16.75 -31.08 5.54
N ALA A 247 16.40 -29.82 5.29
CA ALA A 247 15.11 -29.25 5.65
C ALA A 247 13.93 -29.85 4.85
N ALA A 248 14.22 -30.40 3.67
CA ALA A 248 13.27 -31.11 2.81
C ALA A 248 13.97 -32.27 2.11
N GLN A 249 13.21 -33.19 1.54
CA GLN A 249 13.72 -34.33 0.76
C GLN A 249 13.02 -34.45 -0.58
N ASP A 250 13.73 -34.84 -1.63
CA ASP A 250 13.13 -35.18 -2.93
C ASP A 250 12.47 -36.57 -2.92
N ALA A 251 12.10 -37.07 -4.11
CA ALA A 251 11.48 -38.39 -4.27
C ALA A 251 12.45 -39.57 -4.09
N ALA A 252 13.75 -39.36 -4.31
CA ALA A 252 14.80 -40.36 -4.11
C ALA A 252 15.30 -40.42 -2.66
N GLY A 253 14.94 -39.42 -1.85
CA GLY A 253 15.32 -39.30 -0.45
C GLY A 253 16.62 -38.50 -0.25
N ASN A 254 17.07 -37.68 -1.21
CA ASN A 254 18.18 -36.76 -0.96
C ASN A 254 17.68 -35.58 -0.12
N GLY A 255 18.38 -35.29 0.97
CA GLY A 255 18.12 -34.10 1.77
C GLY A 255 18.60 -32.82 1.08
N SER A 256 17.84 -31.74 1.20
CA SER A 256 18.15 -30.47 0.55
C SER A 256 19.46 -29.87 1.02
N VAL A 257 20.17 -29.20 0.11
CA VAL A 257 21.32 -28.36 0.47
C VAL A 257 20.83 -27.09 1.18
N ALA A 258 21.60 -26.60 2.15
CA ALA A 258 21.28 -25.34 2.82
C ALA A 258 21.24 -24.16 1.82
N SER A 259 20.31 -23.23 2.02
CA SER A 259 20.26 -22.00 1.21
C SER A 259 21.34 -20.99 1.63
N SER A 260 21.62 -20.02 0.76
CA SER A 260 22.19 -18.75 1.21
C SER A 260 21.18 -17.99 2.09
N SER A 261 21.66 -17.11 2.95
CA SER A 261 20.77 -16.31 3.81
C SER A 261 20.17 -15.12 3.06
N PHE A 262 18.89 -14.88 3.25
CA PHE A 262 18.18 -13.68 2.83
C PHE A 262 18.09 -12.69 4.00
N ARG A 263 18.29 -11.39 3.75
CA ARG A 263 18.34 -10.36 4.80
C ARG A 263 17.40 -9.21 4.47
N LEU A 264 16.57 -8.78 5.41
CA LEU A 264 15.74 -7.57 5.30
C LEU A 264 15.73 -6.80 6.62
N THR A 265 15.92 -5.49 6.56
CA THR A 265 15.80 -4.63 7.74
C THR A 265 14.42 -4.01 7.79
N CYS A 266 13.58 -4.45 8.74
CA CYS A 266 12.29 -3.81 8.97
C CYS A 266 12.49 -2.58 9.85
N VAL A 267 12.15 -1.40 9.35
CA VAL A 267 12.12 -0.16 10.14
C VAL A 267 10.70 0.11 10.62
N ALA A 268 10.57 0.76 11.79
CA ALA A 268 9.25 1.18 12.25
C ALA A 268 8.66 2.20 11.25
N PRO A 269 7.33 2.20 11.02
CA PRO A 269 6.69 3.22 10.22
C PRO A 269 6.99 4.61 10.79
N ILE A 270 7.35 5.56 9.94
CA ILE A 270 7.50 6.96 10.34
C ILE A 270 6.09 7.49 10.59
N THR A 271 5.79 7.82 11.85
CA THR A 271 4.51 8.43 12.25
C THR A 271 4.63 9.92 12.48
N SER A 272 5.85 10.43 12.66
CA SER A 272 6.13 11.83 12.95
C SER A 272 7.50 12.26 12.41
N THR A 273 7.58 13.53 12.04
CA THR A 273 8.81 14.18 11.60
C THR A 273 8.87 15.59 12.19
N THR A 274 10.04 15.98 12.70
CA THR A 274 10.24 17.27 13.36
C THR A 274 11.05 18.20 12.46
N TRP A 275 10.60 19.44 12.32
CA TRP A 275 11.35 20.47 11.61
C TRP A 275 12.68 20.72 12.33
N THR A 276 13.76 20.78 11.57
CA THR A 276 15.11 21.09 12.04
C THR A 276 15.60 22.42 11.49
N GLY A 277 15.14 22.81 10.29
CA GLY A 277 15.60 24.01 9.58
C GLY A 277 17.10 23.99 9.29
N ALA A 278 17.70 22.80 9.18
CA ALA A 278 19.15 22.63 9.13
C ALA A 278 19.79 23.08 7.81
N SER A 279 19.02 23.12 6.71
CA SER A 279 19.52 23.44 5.37
C SER A 279 18.94 24.75 4.81
N SER A 280 17.64 25.00 5.01
CA SER A 280 16.94 26.17 4.45
C SER A 280 15.62 26.43 5.19
N SER A 281 14.88 27.46 4.78
CA SER A 281 13.49 27.68 5.23
C SER A 281 12.46 26.86 4.44
N ASP A 282 12.83 26.24 3.31
CA ASP A 282 11.86 25.63 2.40
C ASP A 282 11.24 24.35 2.98
N TRP A 283 9.90 24.35 3.13
CA TRP A 283 9.11 23.22 3.65
C TRP A 283 9.43 21.89 2.95
N PHE A 284 9.67 21.89 1.64
CA PHE A 284 9.84 20.67 0.84
C PHE A 284 11.27 20.14 0.82
N THR A 285 12.22 20.84 1.42
CA THR A 285 13.59 20.36 1.54
C THR A 285 13.66 19.27 2.62
N ALA A 286 13.81 18.00 2.21
CA ALA A 286 13.75 16.84 3.10
C ALA A 286 14.78 16.87 4.26
N SER A 287 15.95 17.48 4.05
CA SER A 287 16.99 17.62 5.09
C SER A 287 16.62 18.61 6.21
N ASN A 288 15.55 19.40 6.04
CA ASN A 288 14.98 20.24 7.09
C ASN A 288 14.06 19.46 8.03
N TRP A 289 13.91 18.15 7.86
CA TRP A 289 13.01 17.30 8.63
C TRP A 289 13.73 16.05 9.13
N THR A 290 13.51 15.66 10.39
CA THR A 290 14.20 14.49 10.98
C THR A 290 13.95 13.18 10.23
N ASN A 291 12.77 13.02 9.64
CA ASN A 291 12.35 11.79 8.93
C ASN A 291 11.77 12.11 7.54
N GLY A 292 12.29 13.14 6.86
CA GLY A 292 11.78 13.60 5.57
C GLY A 292 10.52 14.47 5.68
N VAL A 293 10.07 14.99 4.53
CA VAL A 293 8.94 15.92 4.45
C VAL A 293 7.64 15.24 4.92
N PRO A 294 6.84 15.88 5.79
CA PRO A 294 5.57 15.35 6.23
C PRO A 294 4.62 15.06 5.05
N THR A 295 3.74 14.09 5.26
CA THR A 295 2.67 13.71 4.33
C THR A 295 1.35 13.61 5.10
N ALA A 296 0.24 13.36 4.40
CA ALA A 296 -1.08 13.21 5.02
C ALA A 296 -1.17 12.11 6.11
N THR A 297 -0.18 11.21 6.21
CA THR A 297 -0.12 10.14 7.21
C THR A 297 0.96 10.35 8.28
N ILE A 298 1.78 11.41 8.16
CA ILE A 298 2.91 11.70 9.07
C ILE A 298 2.62 13.01 9.81
N ASP A 299 2.79 13.01 11.13
CA ASP A 299 2.69 14.23 11.94
C ASP A 299 3.85 15.17 11.65
N ALA A 300 3.54 16.44 11.42
CA ALA A 300 4.51 17.52 11.33
C ALA A 300 4.63 18.21 12.68
N VAL A 301 5.82 18.21 13.27
CA VAL A 301 6.12 18.90 14.52
C VAL A 301 7.12 20.02 14.26
N ILE A 302 6.76 21.24 14.61
CA ILE A 302 7.64 22.41 14.58
C ILE A 302 7.79 22.85 16.04
N ASN A 303 8.80 22.34 16.73
CA ASN A 303 9.13 22.64 18.14
C ASN A 303 10.56 23.19 18.20
N PRO A 304 11.22 23.42 19.36
CA PRO A 304 12.49 24.13 19.39
C PRO A 304 13.51 23.79 18.32
N VAL A 305 13.60 24.70 17.34
CA VAL A 305 14.58 24.61 16.26
C VAL A 305 15.73 25.57 16.55
N ALA A 306 16.95 25.03 16.44
CA ALA A 306 18.16 25.84 16.35
C ALA A 306 18.37 26.43 14.93
N GLY A 307 17.57 26.00 13.95
CA GLY A 307 17.69 26.35 12.53
C GLY A 307 16.69 27.41 12.03
N VAL A 308 16.61 27.54 10.70
CA VAL A 308 15.77 28.55 10.03
C VAL A 308 14.28 28.16 10.14
N ALA A 309 13.41 29.13 10.37
CA ALA A 309 11.97 28.91 10.44
C ALA A 309 11.38 28.42 9.10
N PRO A 310 10.37 27.54 9.11
CA PRO A 310 9.76 27.02 7.90
C PRO A 310 8.97 28.09 7.14
N LEU A 311 9.06 28.02 5.82
CA LEU A 311 8.34 28.80 4.82
C LEU A 311 7.67 27.85 3.83
N LEU A 312 6.34 27.93 3.73
CA LEU A 312 5.58 27.35 2.64
C LEU A 312 5.27 28.45 1.62
N ALA A 313 6.09 28.55 0.56
CA ALA A 313 5.96 29.61 -0.44
C ALA A 313 5.03 29.25 -1.61
N SER A 314 4.94 27.97 -1.96
CA SER A 314 4.15 27.44 -3.07
C SER A 314 3.99 25.92 -2.91
N GLY A 315 3.32 25.24 -3.85
CA GLY A 315 3.16 23.77 -3.82
C GLY A 315 2.06 23.26 -2.90
N SER A 316 2.01 21.94 -2.70
CA SER A 316 0.98 21.26 -1.91
C SER A 316 1.62 20.45 -0.77
N ALA A 317 1.66 21.03 0.42
CA ALA A 317 2.11 20.38 1.64
C ALA A 317 0.95 19.61 2.29
N ALA A 318 1.28 18.51 2.97
CA ALA A 318 0.31 17.75 3.76
C ALA A 318 0.92 17.26 5.07
N ALA A 319 0.08 17.15 6.11
CA ALA A 319 0.43 16.53 7.38
C ALA A 319 -0.76 15.73 7.91
N ARG A 320 -0.50 14.71 8.73
CA ARG A 320 -1.54 14.08 9.55
C ARG A 320 -1.99 15.10 10.60
N ASN A 321 -1.24 15.29 11.68
CA ASN A 321 -1.39 16.46 12.56
C ASN A 321 -0.29 17.49 12.29
N LEU A 322 -0.57 18.75 12.57
CA LEU A 322 0.43 19.82 12.61
C LEU A 322 0.51 20.38 14.02
N THR A 323 1.69 20.35 14.62
CA THR A 323 1.96 20.97 15.92
C THR A 323 3.00 22.07 15.77
N LEU A 324 2.68 23.30 16.17
CA LEU A 324 3.60 24.42 16.23
C LEU A 324 3.82 24.87 17.69
N GLY A 325 5.04 24.71 18.18
CA GLY A 325 5.44 24.99 19.56
C GLY A 325 5.62 26.49 19.84
N ALA A 326 5.61 26.84 21.13
CA ALA A 326 5.75 28.23 21.59
C ALA A 326 7.12 28.82 21.22
N GLY A 327 7.12 30.07 20.74
CA GLY A 327 8.34 30.77 20.29
C GLY A 327 8.75 30.47 18.85
N TYR A 328 7.98 29.67 18.10
CA TYR A 328 8.26 29.32 16.72
C TYR A 328 7.21 29.88 15.77
N SER A 329 7.58 29.96 14.49
CA SER A 329 6.69 30.45 13.45
C SER A 329 6.69 29.57 12.21
N LEU A 330 5.54 29.47 11.57
CA LEU A 330 5.41 28.98 10.19
C LEU A 330 4.86 30.11 9.33
N THR A 331 5.64 30.54 8.34
CA THR A 331 5.19 31.51 7.34
C THR A 331 4.56 30.76 6.17
N HIS A 332 3.29 31.02 5.90
CA HIS A 332 2.57 30.46 4.75
C HIS A 332 2.34 31.56 3.71
N ASN A 333 3.22 31.61 2.72
CA ASN A 333 3.28 32.66 1.70
C ASN A 333 2.75 32.23 0.32
N GLY A 334 2.08 31.09 0.23
CA GLY A 334 1.41 30.61 -0.98
C GLY A 334 1.30 29.09 -1.00
N GLY A 335 0.58 28.57 -1.99
CA GLY A 335 0.32 27.13 -2.09
C GLY A 335 -0.75 26.66 -1.10
N THR A 336 -0.76 25.34 -0.86
CA THR A 336 -1.76 24.67 -0.05
C THR A 336 -1.11 23.87 1.06
N LEU A 337 -1.61 24.02 2.29
CA LEU A 337 -1.31 23.19 3.44
C LEU A 337 -2.54 22.39 3.82
N THR A 338 -2.50 21.08 3.64
CA THR A 338 -3.58 20.16 4.04
C THR A 338 -3.23 19.48 5.36
N VAL A 339 -4.07 19.62 6.38
CA VAL A 339 -3.94 18.88 7.65
C VAL A 339 -5.12 17.92 7.76
N LYS A 340 -4.85 16.62 7.97
CA LYS A 340 -5.87 15.57 8.03
C LYS A 340 -6.39 15.28 9.44
N GLY A 341 -5.67 15.71 10.47
CA GLY A 341 -6.01 15.67 11.88
C GLY A 341 -5.92 17.07 12.48
N ASP A 342 -5.47 17.21 13.72
CA ASP A 342 -5.51 18.49 14.41
C ASP A 342 -4.36 19.42 13.97
N PHE A 343 -4.66 20.72 13.93
CA PHE A 343 -3.66 21.79 13.85
C PHE A 343 -3.58 22.53 15.19
N THR A 344 -2.64 22.10 16.04
CA THR A 344 -2.39 22.71 17.34
C THR A 344 -1.27 23.72 17.25
N THR A 345 -1.49 24.93 17.76
CA THR A 345 -0.45 25.97 17.76
C THR A 345 -0.34 26.75 19.05
N SER A 346 0.86 26.78 19.60
CA SER A 346 1.31 27.71 20.64
C SER A 346 2.33 28.72 20.10
N GLY A 347 2.71 28.60 18.83
CA GLY A 347 3.56 29.53 18.08
C GLY A 347 2.79 30.32 17.03
N LEU A 348 3.50 31.16 16.26
CA LEU A 348 2.91 32.05 15.27
C LEU A 348 2.74 31.34 13.92
N TYR A 349 1.50 31.01 13.58
CA TYR A 349 1.16 30.68 12.20
C TYR A 349 0.70 31.94 11.47
N ASN A 350 1.43 32.32 10.41
CA ASN A 350 1.20 33.57 9.70
C ASN A 350 1.06 33.33 8.19
N ALA A 351 -0.17 33.43 7.68
CA ALA A 351 -0.43 33.45 6.25
C ALA A 351 -0.27 34.88 5.69
N THR A 352 0.71 35.09 4.82
CA THR A 352 1.09 36.42 4.32
C THR A 352 0.67 36.69 2.88
N SER A 353 0.27 35.66 2.13
CA SER A 353 -0.14 35.77 0.74
C SER A 353 -1.63 35.49 0.56
N ALA A 354 -2.25 36.19 -0.40
CA ALA A 354 -3.64 35.96 -0.76
C ALA A 354 -3.91 34.56 -1.33
N SER A 355 -2.87 33.89 -1.87
CA SER A 355 -2.98 32.54 -2.43
C SER A 355 -2.75 31.42 -1.42
N ALA A 356 -2.36 31.71 -0.19
CA ALA A 356 -2.13 30.69 0.85
C ALA A 356 -3.44 30.02 1.27
N GLN A 357 -3.53 28.69 1.14
CA GLN A 357 -4.72 27.89 1.42
C GLN A 357 -4.47 26.91 2.58
N LEU A 358 -5.18 27.05 3.70
CA LEU A 358 -5.19 26.05 4.76
C LEU A 358 -6.44 25.17 4.65
N LEU A 359 -6.24 23.88 4.42
CA LEU A 359 -7.33 22.91 4.29
C LEU A 359 -7.34 21.99 5.51
N LEU A 360 -8.44 22.01 6.25
CA LEU A 360 -8.76 21.05 7.30
C LEU A 360 -9.86 20.12 6.79
N ASN A 361 -9.46 19.04 6.12
CA ASN A 361 -10.37 18.11 5.43
C ASN A 361 -10.10 16.64 5.78
N GLY A 362 -9.87 16.39 7.07
CA GLY A 362 -9.84 15.08 7.69
C GLY A 362 -11.18 14.36 7.61
N SER A 363 -11.13 13.05 7.80
CA SER A 363 -12.34 12.20 7.88
C SER A 363 -13.01 12.23 9.26
N SER A 364 -12.37 12.87 10.24
CA SER A 364 -12.88 13.06 11.61
C SER A 364 -12.86 14.56 11.93
N SER A 365 -13.67 14.98 12.90
CA SER A 365 -13.66 16.38 13.35
C SER A 365 -12.26 16.78 13.81
N GLN A 366 -11.82 17.98 13.40
CA GLN A 366 -10.46 18.48 13.66
C GLN A 366 -10.49 19.68 14.61
N ALA A 367 -9.40 19.92 15.32
CA ALA A 367 -9.16 21.15 16.06
C ALA A 367 -8.20 22.09 15.33
N ILE A 368 -8.40 23.41 15.46
CA ILE A 368 -7.44 24.44 15.02
C ILE A 368 -7.17 25.48 16.11
N GLY A 369 -5.90 25.80 16.33
CA GLY A 369 -5.48 26.88 17.21
C GLY A 369 -4.78 26.41 18.48
N GLY A 370 -4.67 27.32 19.44
CA GLY A 370 -4.09 27.08 20.76
C GLY A 370 -3.78 28.42 21.44
N SER A 371 -2.68 28.50 22.20
CA SER A 371 -2.38 29.69 23.00
C SER A 371 -1.94 30.92 22.17
N ALA A 372 -1.50 30.72 20.93
CA ALA A 372 -1.11 31.79 20.03
C ALA A 372 -2.19 32.03 18.96
N PRO A 373 -2.42 33.28 18.53
CA PRO A 373 -3.40 33.57 17.49
C PRO A 373 -2.95 32.99 16.14
N THR A 374 -3.89 32.36 15.44
CA THR A 374 -3.66 31.78 14.10
C THR A 374 -4.20 32.74 13.04
N LEU A 375 -3.31 33.26 12.18
CA LEU A 375 -3.71 34.10 11.05
C LEU A 375 -3.70 33.30 9.74
N VAL A 376 -4.86 33.14 9.12
CA VAL A 376 -5.05 32.42 7.85
C VAL A 376 -5.50 33.38 6.74
N SER A 377 -5.04 33.15 5.52
CA SER A 377 -5.58 33.88 4.35
C SER A 377 -6.89 33.26 3.93
N ASN A 378 -6.85 31.99 3.55
CA ASN A 378 -8.01 31.21 3.18
C ASN A 378 -8.05 29.94 4.03
N LEU A 379 -9.20 29.64 4.60
CA LEU A 379 -9.44 28.46 5.44
C LEU A 379 -10.60 27.66 4.85
N THR A 380 -10.35 26.38 4.58
CA THR A 380 -11.41 25.43 4.18
C THR A 380 -11.66 24.45 5.30
N VAL A 381 -12.91 24.37 5.73
CA VAL A 381 -13.43 23.39 6.69
C VAL A 381 -14.14 22.28 5.93
N GLY A 382 -13.56 21.09 5.97
CA GLY A 382 -14.13 19.90 5.33
C GLY A 382 -15.38 19.37 6.05
N ALA A 383 -16.04 18.40 5.43
CA ALA A 383 -17.34 17.87 5.85
C ALA A 383 -17.38 17.37 7.31
N ALA A 384 -16.25 16.90 7.87
CA ALA A 384 -16.19 16.41 9.24
C ALA A 384 -16.24 17.53 10.31
N GLY A 385 -16.11 18.79 9.89
CA GLY A 385 -16.17 19.96 10.75
C GLY A 385 -14.87 20.24 11.53
N VAL A 386 -14.78 21.46 12.06
CA VAL A 386 -13.63 21.96 12.81
C VAL A 386 -14.10 22.62 14.11
N THR A 387 -13.34 22.45 15.18
CA THR A 387 -13.54 23.17 16.45
C THR A 387 -12.35 24.08 16.73
N LEU A 388 -12.59 25.32 17.13
CA LEU A 388 -11.51 26.22 17.53
C LEU A 388 -10.97 25.84 18.92
N ALA A 389 -9.65 25.72 19.01
CA ALA A 389 -8.89 25.54 20.26
C ALA A 389 -8.17 26.82 20.69
N GLY A 390 -8.24 27.89 19.90
CA GLY A 390 -7.69 29.21 20.18
C GLY A 390 -8.17 30.24 19.17
N ALA A 391 -7.70 31.49 19.30
CA ALA A 391 -8.11 32.57 18.41
C ALA A 391 -7.68 32.33 16.94
N VAL A 392 -8.62 32.48 16.01
CA VAL A 392 -8.37 32.36 14.56
C VAL A 392 -8.87 33.62 13.85
N SER A 393 -8.02 34.18 12.99
CA SER A 393 -8.36 35.31 12.13
C SER A 393 -8.23 34.92 10.65
N VAL A 394 -9.28 35.16 9.88
CA VAL A 394 -9.35 34.89 8.44
C VAL A 394 -9.26 36.21 7.68
N GLN A 395 -8.32 36.31 6.74
CA GLN A 395 -8.11 37.55 5.97
C GLN A 395 -8.88 37.60 4.66
N ARG A 396 -9.27 36.45 4.12
CA ARG A 396 -9.95 36.31 2.83
C ARG A 396 -11.13 35.37 2.98
N VAL A 397 -11.07 34.14 2.49
CA VAL A 397 -12.25 33.28 2.42
C VAL A 397 -12.24 32.22 3.51
N LEU A 398 -13.35 32.11 4.24
CA LEU A 398 -13.69 30.96 5.07
C LEU A 398 -14.69 30.09 4.29
N THR A 399 -14.23 28.96 3.76
CA THR A 399 -15.07 27.99 3.05
C THR A 399 -15.54 26.89 4.00
N LEU A 400 -16.85 26.61 4.01
CA LEU A 400 -17.51 25.71 4.95
C LEU A 400 -18.28 24.60 4.21
N THR A 401 -17.63 23.45 4.04
CA THR A 401 -18.31 22.20 3.67
C THR A 401 -18.86 21.49 4.91
N GLY A 402 -18.22 21.66 6.06
CA GLY A 402 -18.71 21.24 7.38
C GLY A 402 -18.73 22.39 8.37
N ASN A 403 -19.26 22.14 9.57
CA ASN A 403 -19.43 23.20 10.57
C ASN A 403 -18.11 23.61 11.22
N LEU A 404 -17.94 24.91 11.47
CA LEU A 404 -16.87 25.45 12.32
C LEU A 404 -17.47 25.85 13.67
N THR A 405 -17.13 25.13 14.73
CA THR A 405 -17.55 25.44 16.10
C THR A 405 -16.53 26.35 16.77
N THR A 406 -16.95 27.55 17.17
CA THR A 406 -16.07 28.55 17.79
C THR A 406 -15.63 28.15 19.20
N ASN A 407 -16.43 27.35 19.92
CA ASN A 407 -16.09 26.84 21.24
C ASN A 407 -15.67 27.94 22.25
N GLY A 408 -16.32 29.11 22.16
CA GLY A 408 -15.99 30.29 22.97
C GLY A 408 -14.66 30.97 22.61
N GLN A 409 -13.97 30.50 21.57
CA GLN A 409 -12.74 31.10 21.07
C GLN A 409 -13.03 32.17 20.03
N PRO A 410 -12.21 33.24 19.95
CA PRO A 410 -12.40 34.30 18.96
C PRO A 410 -12.23 33.79 17.52
N LEU A 411 -13.27 33.93 16.70
CA LEU A 411 -13.18 33.89 15.25
C LEU A 411 -13.32 35.31 14.71
N THR A 412 -12.33 35.81 13.97
CA THR A 412 -12.39 37.13 13.34
C THR A 412 -12.28 37.04 11.82
N LEU A 413 -13.31 37.52 11.12
CA LEU A 413 -13.24 37.82 9.69
C LEU A 413 -12.70 39.23 9.54
N LEU A 414 -11.44 39.33 9.12
CA LEU A 414 -10.70 40.59 9.07
C LEU A 414 -11.15 41.45 7.88
N SER A 415 -11.01 42.76 8.03
CA SER A 415 -11.18 43.70 6.93
C SER A 415 -10.16 44.82 7.05
N ASN A 416 -9.40 45.06 5.98
CA ASN A 416 -8.38 46.10 5.92
C ASN A 416 -8.05 46.51 4.48
N ALA A 417 -7.26 47.57 4.32
CA ALA A 417 -6.86 48.11 3.02
C ALA A 417 -6.07 47.12 2.14
N SER A 418 -5.30 46.21 2.75
CA SER A 418 -4.39 45.32 2.03
C SER A 418 -5.07 44.05 1.53
N THR A 419 -5.97 43.47 2.31
CA THR A 419 -6.62 42.19 1.98
C THR A 419 -8.06 42.35 1.50
N GLY A 420 -8.70 43.48 1.78
CA GLY A 420 -10.14 43.66 1.59
C GLY A 420 -10.94 43.00 2.72
N ASP A 421 -12.24 42.79 2.48
CA ASP A 421 -13.15 42.12 3.41
C ASP A 421 -12.99 40.60 3.34
N ALA A 422 -12.84 39.95 4.50
CA ALA A 422 -12.97 38.51 4.59
C ALA A 422 -14.43 38.08 4.42
N LEU A 423 -14.63 36.95 3.74
CA LEU A 423 -15.94 36.45 3.30
C LEU A 423 -16.16 35.02 3.79
N VAL A 424 -17.43 34.62 3.89
CA VAL A 424 -17.82 33.23 4.19
C VAL A 424 -18.47 32.59 2.97
N ASP A 425 -17.88 31.51 2.50
CA ASP A 425 -18.48 30.64 1.50
C ASP A 425 -19.05 29.40 2.19
N ASN A 426 -20.37 29.36 2.32
CA ASN A 426 -21.13 28.27 2.93
C ASN A 426 -22.06 27.59 1.92
N THR A 427 -21.75 27.67 0.62
CA THR A 427 -22.58 27.11 -0.46
C THR A 427 -22.78 25.59 -0.34
N ASP A 428 -21.84 24.89 0.30
CA ASP A 428 -21.89 23.45 0.59
C ASP A 428 -22.63 23.11 1.91
N GLY A 429 -23.22 24.09 2.60
CA GLY A 429 -24.13 23.87 3.73
C GLY A 429 -23.51 23.84 5.13
N GLY A 430 -22.19 24.01 5.26
CA GLY A 430 -21.54 24.16 6.57
C GLY A 430 -21.79 25.53 7.20
N GLU A 431 -21.80 25.62 8.53
CA GLU A 431 -22.01 26.88 9.25
C GLU A 431 -21.00 27.14 10.37
N VAL A 432 -20.84 28.41 10.73
CA VAL A 432 -20.17 28.80 11.97
C VAL A 432 -21.14 28.68 13.14
N ILE A 433 -20.79 27.87 14.14
CA ILE A 433 -21.55 27.68 15.38
C ILE A 433 -20.88 28.49 16.50
N GLY A 434 -21.60 29.51 16.98
CA GLY A 434 -21.18 30.43 18.05
C GLY A 434 -20.84 31.83 17.54
N GLU A 435 -20.19 32.64 18.38
CA GLU A 435 -19.93 34.05 18.08
C GLU A 435 -18.69 34.24 17.22
N ALA A 436 -18.79 35.16 16.26
CA ALA A 436 -17.70 35.62 15.42
C ALA A 436 -17.68 37.16 15.39
N THR A 437 -16.51 37.70 15.07
CA THR A 437 -16.32 39.11 14.77
C THR A 437 -16.22 39.30 13.26
N VAL A 438 -17.06 40.14 12.68
CA VAL A 438 -17.00 40.54 11.27
C VAL A 438 -16.55 41.99 11.21
N GLN A 439 -15.38 42.22 10.63
CA GLN A 439 -14.85 43.56 10.47
C GLN A 439 -15.31 44.19 9.16
N ARG A 440 -15.46 45.50 9.17
CA ARG A 440 -15.73 46.32 7.99
C ARG A 440 -14.82 47.54 7.99
N TYR A 441 -13.80 47.50 7.14
CA TYR A 441 -12.91 48.60 6.85
C TYR A 441 -13.52 49.52 5.79
N ILE A 442 -13.32 50.83 5.98
CA ILE A 442 -13.69 51.83 4.99
C ILE A 442 -12.46 52.17 4.16
N ASP A 443 -12.61 52.19 2.83
CA ASP A 443 -11.58 52.76 1.96
C ASP A 443 -11.62 54.31 2.04
N PRO A 444 -10.54 54.97 2.51
CA PRO A 444 -10.48 56.42 2.61
C PRO A 444 -10.34 57.13 1.25
N SER A 445 -10.19 56.40 0.14
CA SER A 445 -10.01 56.98 -1.20
C SER A 445 -11.16 57.89 -1.67
N LEU A 446 -12.40 57.64 -1.20
CA LEU A 446 -13.59 58.41 -1.59
C LEU A 446 -13.85 59.63 -0.69
N ASN A 447 -13.63 59.49 0.62
CA ASN A 447 -13.66 60.57 1.60
C ASN A 447 -12.80 60.12 2.78
N SER A 448 -11.69 60.82 3.03
CA SER A 448 -10.74 60.51 4.11
C SER A 448 -11.12 61.12 5.46
N ALA A 449 -12.10 62.03 5.50
CA ALA A 449 -12.58 62.73 6.69
C ALA A 449 -13.87 62.10 7.26
N LEU A 450 -14.53 62.82 8.17
CA LEU A 450 -15.88 62.49 8.63
C LEU A 450 -16.86 62.46 7.45
N GLY A 451 -17.84 61.57 7.51
CA GLY A 451 -18.82 61.38 6.45
C GLY A 451 -19.88 60.34 6.79
N TYR A 452 -21.08 60.54 6.24
CA TYR A 452 -22.19 59.61 6.38
C TYR A 452 -22.00 58.35 5.51
N ARG A 453 -21.96 57.20 6.16
CA ARG A 453 -21.76 55.88 5.53
C ARG A 453 -22.90 54.95 5.90
N GLN A 454 -23.30 54.10 4.95
CA GLN A 454 -24.41 53.17 5.14
C GLN A 454 -23.87 51.79 5.50
N TYR A 455 -24.17 51.36 6.71
CA TYR A 455 -23.81 50.07 7.26
C TYR A 455 -25.00 49.14 7.36
N SER A 456 -24.74 47.86 7.49
CA SER A 456 -25.66 46.85 7.97
C SER A 456 -24.92 45.89 8.89
N ALA A 457 -25.65 45.20 9.77
CA ALA A 457 -25.06 44.11 10.54
C ALA A 457 -25.05 42.82 9.69
N PRO A 458 -23.88 42.27 9.34
CA PRO A 458 -23.78 40.99 8.61
C PRO A 458 -23.97 39.77 9.52
N ILE A 459 -24.48 39.99 10.75
CA ILE A 459 -24.59 39.02 11.83
C ILE A 459 -25.82 39.34 12.69
N ARG A 460 -26.28 38.37 13.49
CA ARG A 460 -27.31 38.54 14.53
C ARG A 460 -26.67 38.98 15.85
N ASN A 461 -27.47 39.60 16.69
CA ASN A 461 -27.11 40.07 18.04
C ASN A 461 -26.12 41.24 18.10
N ALA A 462 -25.74 41.81 16.95
CA ALA A 462 -25.02 43.08 16.92
C ALA A 462 -25.90 44.21 17.47
N THR A 463 -25.29 45.16 18.17
CA THR A 463 -25.96 46.36 18.70
C THR A 463 -25.35 47.62 18.10
N VAL A 464 -25.98 48.78 18.32
CA VAL A 464 -25.46 50.09 17.89
C VAL A 464 -24.05 50.35 18.45
N ALA A 465 -23.71 49.76 19.61
CA ALA A 465 -22.37 49.79 20.17
C ALA A 465 -21.28 49.23 19.22
N SER A 466 -21.63 48.35 18.28
CA SER A 466 -20.71 47.80 17.26
C SER A 466 -20.04 48.89 16.41
N PHE A 467 -20.66 50.07 16.28
CA PHE A 467 -20.07 51.21 15.56
C PHE A 467 -18.99 51.96 16.34
N THR A 468 -18.73 51.58 17.60
CA THR A 468 -17.62 52.13 18.37
C THR A 468 -16.30 51.61 17.81
N THR A 469 -15.39 52.52 17.53
CA THR A 469 -14.05 52.22 17.01
C THR A 469 -13.02 53.04 17.77
N ASN A 470 -11.73 52.84 17.49
CA ASN A 470 -10.68 53.59 18.17
C ASN A 470 -10.77 55.09 17.81
N GLY A 471 -11.15 55.92 18.78
CA GLY A 471 -11.32 57.36 18.61
C GLY A 471 -12.70 57.80 18.11
N PHE A 472 -13.69 56.90 18.03
CA PHE A 472 -15.07 57.25 17.70
C PHE A 472 -16.07 56.48 18.58
N THR A 473 -16.99 57.21 19.19
CA THR A 473 -18.11 56.65 19.96
C THR A 473 -19.41 57.19 19.36
N PRO A 474 -20.39 56.33 19.02
CA PRO A 474 -21.66 56.78 18.49
C PRO A 474 -22.39 57.73 19.45
N VAL A 475 -22.88 58.85 18.91
CA VAL A 475 -23.80 59.76 19.61
C VAL A 475 -25.22 59.38 19.22
N ILE A 476 -26.03 59.09 20.23
CA ILE A 476 -27.44 58.75 20.11
C ILE A 476 -28.25 59.83 20.82
N ASN A 477 -29.33 60.31 20.21
CA ASN A 477 -30.20 61.31 20.80
C ASN A 477 -31.67 61.04 20.42
N PRO A 478 -32.44 60.34 21.27
CA PRO A 478 -33.82 59.98 20.97
C PRO A 478 -34.77 61.17 20.88
N ALA A 479 -34.41 62.33 21.46
CA ALA A 479 -35.21 63.57 21.35
C ALA A 479 -35.33 64.05 19.90
N TYR A 480 -34.32 63.74 19.06
CA TYR A 480 -34.37 63.92 17.61
C TYR A 480 -35.64 63.34 16.98
N ASN A 481 -36.13 62.21 17.51
CA ASN A 481 -37.20 61.44 16.87
C ASN A 481 -38.57 62.11 16.99
N THR A 482 -38.77 62.97 17.99
CA THR A 482 -40.04 63.64 18.30
C THR A 482 -39.97 65.16 18.14
N SER A 483 -38.81 65.71 17.79
CA SER A 483 -38.62 67.15 17.67
C SER A 483 -39.36 67.74 16.47
N ALA A 484 -39.94 68.93 16.66
CA ALA A 484 -40.48 69.73 15.56
C ALA A 484 -39.37 70.35 14.69
N THR A 485 -38.15 70.47 15.22
CA THR A 485 -36.97 71.00 14.53
C THR A 485 -35.74 70.10 14.77
N PRO A 486 -35.72 68.87 14.23
CA PRO A 486 -34.67 67.88 14.54
C PRO A 486 -33.24 68.33 14.25
N THR A 487 -33.05 69.24 13.29
CA THR A 487 -31.74 69.81 12.93
C THR A 487 -31.12 70.69 14.03
N ALA A 488 -31.89 71.08 15.04
CA ALA A 488 -31.44 71.90 16.17
C ALA A 488 -31.15 71.09 17.45
N GLU A 489 -31.41 69.78 17.45
CA GLU A 489 -31.23 68.93 18.63
C GLU A 489 -29.75 68.71 18.96
N LEU A 490 -29.39 68.82 20.23
CA LEU A 490 -28.03 68.63 20.74
C LEU A 490 -28.00 67.61 21.90
N PRO A 491 -26.98 66.74 21.98
CA PRO A 491 -25.94 66.55 20.98
C PRO A 491 -26.52 65.96 19.69
N PHE A 492 -25.98 66.39 18.54
CA PHE A 492 -26.50 65.95 17.25
C PHE A 492 -26.15 64.47 17.04
N PRO A 493 -27.12 63.60 16.66
CA PRO A 493 -26.84 62.18 16.49
C PRO A 493 -25.78 61.91 15.42
N THR A 494 -25.03 60.82 15.58
CA THR A 494 -24.11 60.33 14.55
C THR A 494 -24.53 58.98 13.97
N VAL A 495 -25.58 58.35 14.51
CA VAL A 495 -26.17 57.11 14.00
C VAL A 495 -27.65 57.30 13.76
N TYR A 496 -28.10 56.84 12.60
CA TYR A 496 -29.48 56.94 12.16
C TYR A 496 -29.96 55.60 11.59
N GLY A 497 -31.16 55.18 11.97
CA GLY A 497 -31.97 54.26 11.17
C GLY A 497 -32.87 55.05 10.22
N TYR A 498 -33.62 54.33 9.37
CA TYR A 498 -34.63 54.92 8.50
C TYR A 498 -35.98 54.20 8.66
N ASP A 499 -37.06 54.96 8.79
CA ASP A 499 -38.44 54.49 8.89
C ASP A 499 -39.33 55.44 8.09
N GLU A 500 -39.83 54.97 6.94
CA GLU A 500 -40.67 55.77 6.06
C GLU A 500 -42.02 56.19 6.65
N SER A 501 -42.51 55.56 7.72
CA SER A 501 -43.76 55.97 8.36
C SER A 501 -43.64 57.38 8.94
N ARG A 502 -42.41 57.82 9.22
CA ARG A 502 -42.08 59.15 9.73
C ARG A 502 -42.23 60.26 8.68
N VAL A 503 -42.34 59.93 7.39
CA VAL A 503 -42.57 60.92 6.32
C VAL A 503 -43.85 61.74 6.58
N LEU A 504 -44.80 61.18 7.34
CA LEU A 504 -46.06 61.83 7.71
C LEU A 504 -45.94 62.76 8.93
N LEU A 505 -44.78 62.87 9.57
CA LEU A 505 -44.58 63.77 10.72
C LEU A 505 -44.61 65.24 10.30
N GLY A 506 -45.22 66.07 11.14
CA GLY A 506 -45.24 67.52 11.01
C GLY A 506 -44.03 68.19 11.66
N ASN A 507 -42.84 68.04 11.07
CA ASN A 507 -41.62 68.73 11.50
C ASN A 507 -40.96 69.52 10.34
N SER A 508 -39.89 70.25 10.63
CA SER A 508 -39.23 71.17 9.68
C SER A 508 -38.34 70.50 8.62
N MET A 509 -38.26 69.17 8.56
CA MET A 509 -37.41 68.45 7.59
C MET A 509 -38.13 68.22 6.26
N THR A 510 -37.39 67.96 5.18
CA THR A 510 -38.00 67.50 3.92
C THR A 510 -38.53 66.07 4.06
N ASP A 511 -39.47 65.67 3.20
CA ASP A 511 -40.18 64.40 3.32
C ASP A 511 -39.27 63.17 3.47
N PHE A 512 -38.25 63.04 2.61
CA PHE A 512 -37.28 61.94 2.73
C PHE A 512 -36.47 62.02 4.03
N GLU A 513 -36.03 63.21 4.43
CA GLU A 513 -35.19 63.40 5.62
C GLU A 513 -35.93 63.06 6.92
N LYS A 514 -37.26 63.25 6.97
CA LYS A 514 -38.09 62.85 8.12
C LYS A 514 -37.96 61.36 8.45
N GLY A 515 -37.66 60.53 7.44
CA GLY A 515 -37.49 59.09 7.60
C GLY A 515 -36.35 58.72 8.54
N TYR A 516 -35.33 59.58 8.70
CA TYR A 516 -34.24 59.29 9.63
C TYR A 516 -34.70 59.38 11.09
N TYR A 517 -34.18 58.47 11.92
CA TYR A 517 -34.37 58.48 13.37
C TYR A 517 -33.07 58.08 14.07
N SER A 518 -32.81 58.64 15.24
CA SER A 518 -31.72 58.20 16.11
C SER A 518 -32.18 57.00 16.94
N PRO A 519 -31.33 55.96 17.14
CA PRO A 519 -31.64 54.88 18.09
C PRO A 519 -32.01 55.40 19.50
N ALA A 520 -32.53 54.53 20.37
CA ALA A 520 -32.81 54.84 21.77
C ALA A 520 -31.55 54.70 22.65
N ALA A 521 -30.73 53.68 22.41
CA ALA A 521 -29.54 53.37 23.20
C ALA A 521 -28.46 52.63 22.39
N LEU A 522 -27.21 52.62 22.89
CA LEU A 522 -26.11 51.85 22.29
C LEU A 522 -26.38 50.34 22.33
N SER A 523 -27.18 49.87 23.29
CA SER A 523 -27.61 48.48 23.44
C SER A 523 -28.70 48.07 22.46
N ASP A 524 -29.28 49.00 21.71
CA ASP A 524 -30.32 48.66 20.75
C ASP A 524 -29.78 47.71 19.69
N ALA A 525 -30.57 46.70 19.35
CA ALA A 525 -30.20 45.72 18.34
C ALA A 525 -30.12 46.36 16.95
N LEU A 526 -29.03 46.07 16.23
CA LEU A 526 -28.98 46.26 14.79
C LEU A 526 -29.80 45.14 14.15
N THR A 527 -30.97 45.51 13.65
CA THR A 527 -31.89 44.54 13.05
C THR A 527 -31.27 43.99 11.77
N VAL A 528 -31.16 42.66 11.67
CA VAL A 528 -30.63 42.01 10.47
C VAL A 528 -31.50 42.35 9.26
N GLY A 529 -30.85 42.64 8.12
CA GLY A 529 -31.51 43.07 6.89
C GLY A 529 -31.88 44.56 6.85
N ARG A 530 -31.68 45.32 7.94
CA ARG A 530 -31.81 46.79 7.95
C ARG A 530 -30.46 47.46 7.81
N GLY A 531 -30.46 48.62 7.14
CA GLY A 531 -29.30 49.49 7.06
C GLY A 531 -29.36 50.65 8.07
N TYR A 532 -28.20 51.22 8.36
CA TYR A 532 -28.01 52.31 9.29
C TYR A 532 -27.02 53.31 8.69
N THR A 533 -27.29 54.60 8.84
CA THR A 533 -26.39 55.66 8.38
C THR A 533 -25.57 56.17 9.56
N VAL A 534 -24.25 56.17 9.43
CA VAL A 534 -23.30 56.53 10.49
C VAL A 534 -22.34 57.62 10.01
N ASN A 535 -22.23 58.71 10.77
CA ASN A 535 -21.22 59.74 10.53
C ASN A 535 -19.92 59.38 11.25
N ILE A 536 -18.99 58.75 10.52
CA ILE A 536 -17.75 58.18 11.06
C ILE A 536 -16.52 58.63 10.27
N GLY A 537 -15.31 58.46 10.79
CA GLY A 537 -14.07 58.70 10.05
C GLY A 537 -13.73 57.57 9.07
N ALA A 538 -12.96 57.88 8.03
CA ALA A 538 -12.66 56.95 6.94
C ALA A 538 -11.60 55.88 7.24
N ASN A 539 -10.83 56.05 8.31
CA ASN A 539 -9.77 55.14 8.74
C ASN A 539 -10.23 54.16 9.83
N GLN A 540 -11.55 54.05 10.02
CA GLN A 540 -12.14 53.25 11.09
C GLN A 540 -12.49 51.85 10.57
N THR A 541 -12.22 50.84 11.40
CA THR A 541 -12.67 49.46 11.19
C THR A 541 -13.77 49.15 12.18
N VAL A 542 -15.01 49.05 11.68
CA VAL A 542 -16.17 48.67 12.49
C VAL A 542 -16.11 47.16 12.72
N SER A 543 -16.41 46.71 13.94
CA SER A 543 -16.41 45.29 14.31
C SER A 543 -17.79 44.89 14.82
N PHE A 544 -18.49 44.04 14.06
CA PHE A 544 -19.75 43.45 14.49
C PHE A 544 -19.45 42.14 15.20
N VAL A 545 -19.92 41.96 16.44
CA VAL A 545 -19.76 40.72 17.22
C VAL A 545 -21.11 40.04 17.43
N GLY A 546 -21.17 38.73 17.19
CA GLY A 546 -22.41 37.96 17.28
C GLY A 546 -22.41 36.73 16.37
N THR A 547 -23.59 36.17 16.09
CA THR A 547 -23.71 34.91 15.31
C THR A 547 -23.90 35.19 13.83
N LEU A 548 -23.16 34.50 12.96
CA LEU A 548 -23.28 34.68 11.51
C LEU A 548 -24.70 34.32 11.01
N ASN A 549 -25.20 35.09 10.05
CA ASN A 549 -26.40 34.72 9.32
C ASN A 549 -26.10 33.67 8.25
N ASN A 550 -26.95 32.65 8.15
CA ASN A 550 -26.93 31.64 7.09
C ASN A 550 -28.35 31.41 6.58
N LYS A 551 -28.47 30.80 5.39
CA LYS A 551 -29.73 30.50 4.70
C LYS A 551 -30.53 31.76 4.38
N ASP A 552 -31.71 31.59 3.78
CA ASP A 552 -32.57 32.70 3.41
C ASP A 552 -33.01 33.53 4.62
N TYR A 553 -32.98 34.85 4.46
CA TYR A 553 -33.43 35.82 5.46
C TYR A 553 -34.53 36.69 4.88
N THR A 554 -35.73 36.62 5.47
CA THR A 554 -36.88 37.41 5.04
C THR A 554 -36.84 38.81 5.67
N VAL A 555 -36.86 39.85 4.83
CA VAL A 555 -37.03 41.24 5.27
C VAL A 555 -38.42 41.72 4.88
N ASN A 556 -39.23 42.09 5.88
CA ASN A 556 -40.53 42.69 5.63
C ASN A 556 -40.36 44.19 5.40
N LEU A 557 -40.81 44.66 4.24
CA LEU A 557 -40.80 46.07 3.87
C LEU A 557 -42.22 46.61 3.89
N THR A 558 -42.38 47.83 4.38
CA THR A 558 -43.66 48.55 4.35
C THR A 558 -43.68 49.55 3.20
N SER A 559 -44.87 50.06 2.85
CA SER A 559 -44.99 51.20 1.94
C SER A 559 -46.16 52.07 2.35
N ASN A 560 -45.89 53.35 2.62
CA ASN A 560 -46.93 54.38 2.74
C ASN A 560 -47.13 55.14 1.42
N ARG A 561 -46.60 54.63 0.30
CA ARG A 561 -46.55 55.35 -0.99
C ARG A 561 -47.93 55.64 -1.58
N ALA A 562 -48.95 54.86 -1.22
CA ALA A 562 -50.35 55.14 -1.54
C ALA A 562 -50.90 56.40 -0.83
N THR A 563 -50.33 56.80 0.31
CA THR A 563 -50.76 57.97 1.09
C THR A 563 -49.84 59.18 0.93
N ASN A 564 -48.55 58.96 0.63
CA ASN A 564 -47.60 60.02 0.31
C ASN A 564 -46.66 59.57 -0.82
N ALA A 565 -46.67 60.29 -1.95
CA ALA A 565 -45.86 59.96 -3.13
C ALA A 565 -44.34 59.97 -2.89
N ASN A 566 -43.85 60.59 -1.82
CA ASN A 566 -42.44 60.62 -1.41
C ASN A 566 -42.06 59.45 -0.47
N ALA A 567 -43.03 58.64 -0.02
CA ALA A 567 -42.78 57.45 0.80
C ALA A 567 -42.32 56.23 -0.04
N GLY A 568 -42.20 55.07 0.60
CA GLY A 568 -41.76 53.79 0.02
C GLY A 568 -40.25 53.54 0.10
N TRP A 569 -39.44 54.52 0.53
CA TRP A 569 -37.99 54.33 0.69
C TRP A 569 -37.68 53.42 1.87
N GLN A 570 -36.78 52.46 1.68
CA GLN A 570 -36.37 51.51 2.72
C GLN A 570 -34.85 51.42 2.77
N LEU A 571 -34.25 51.72 3.93
CA LEU A 571 -32.83 51.49 4.16
C LEU A 571 -32.63 50.04 4.61
N VAL A 572 -32.31 49.20 3.64
CA VAL A 572 -32.03 47.77 3.84
C VAL A 572 -30.53 47.53 3.93
N GLY A 573 -30.16 46.32 4.31
CA GLY A 573 -28.76 45.97 4.56
C GLY A 573 -28.44 44.56 4.15
N ASN A 574 -27.21 44.34 3.68
CA ASN A 574 -26.69 43.00 3.48
C ASN A 574 -26.63 42.27 4.83
N PRO A 575 -27.38 41.16 5.02
CA PRO A 575 -27.42 40.45 6.28
C PRO A 575 -26.27 39.45 6.43
N TYR A 576 -25.46 39.20 5.39
CA TYR A 576 -24.46 38.12 5.39
C TYR A 576 -23.03 38.66 5.46
N PRO A 577 -22.09 37.86 5.99
CA PRO A 577 -20.65 38.13 5.93
C PRO A 577 -20.07 37.79 4.55
N SER A 578 -20.84 38.02 3.47
CA SER A 578 -20.46 37.80 2.07
C SER A 578 -21.21 38.77 1.15
N PRO A 579 -20.66 39.14 -0.02
CA PRO A 579 -21.31 40.08 -0.91
C PRO A 579 -22.58 39.48 -1.53
N LEU A 580 -23.60 40.32 -1.73
CA LEU A 580 -24.77 39.99 -2.52
C LEU A 580 -24.62 40.54 -3.93
N ASP A 581 -25.04 39.75 -4.93
CA ASP A 581 -25.15 40.22 -6.31
C ASP A 581 -26.62 40.55 -6.61
N TYR A 582 -26.91 41.84 -6.81
CA TYR A 582 -28.27 42.27 -7.12
C TYR A 582 -28.69 41.92 -8.57
N SER A 583 -27.74 41.65 -9.47
CA SER A 583 -28.03 41.39 -10.89
C SER A 583 -28.71 40.05 -11.14
N ILE A 584 -28.57 39.11 -10.20
CA ILE A 584 -29.13 37.74 -10.29
C ILE A 584 -30.53 37.62 -9.69
N ILE A 585 -31.09 38.70 -9.12
CA ILE A 585 -32.46 38.68 -8.59
C ILE A 585 -33.45 38.48 -9.74
N ALA A 586 -34.40 37.55 -9.57
CA ALA A 586 -35.42 37.29 -10.55
C ALA A 586 -36.47 38.42 -10.57
N ASP A 587 -36.98 38.74 -11.76
CA ASP A 587 -37.94 39.85 -11.92
C ASP A 587 -39.24 39.62 -11.12
N ALA A 588 -39.60 38.35 -10.87
CA ALA A 588 -40.75 37.99 -10.03
C ALA A 588 -40.59 38.44 -8.57
N ASP A 589 -39.35 38.41 -8.05
CA ASP A 589 -39.02 38.82 -6.67
C ASP A 589 -38.98 40.34 -6.51
N LEU A 590 -38.97 41.08 -7.62
CA LEU A 590 -38.99 42.55 -7.65
C LEU A 590 -40.39 43.12 -7.90
N SER A 591 -41.44 42.30 -7.98
CA SER A 591 -42.79 42.73 -8.39
C SER A 591 -43.42 43.85 -7.55
N GLN A 592 -42.97 44.04 -6.31
CA GLN A 592 -43.42 45.10 -5.40
C GLN A 592 -42.33 46.16 -5.11
N LEU A 593 -41.19 46.09 -5.78
CA LEU A 593 -40.05 46.98 -5.62
C LEU A 593 -39.76 47.72 -6.93
N GLU A 594 -39.29 48.96 -6.84
CA GLU A 594 -38.55 49.54 -7.94
C GLU A 594 -37.29 48.67 -8.15
N ALA A 595 -37.03 48.24 -9.38
CA ALA A 595 -35.89 47.37 -9.72
C ALA A 595 -34.56 48.16 -9.68
N ALA A 596 -34.28 48.77 -8.53
CA ALA A 596 -33.22 49.73 -8.31
C ALA A 596 -32.64 49.59 -6.89
N ILE A 597 -31.32 49.67 -6.80
CA ILE A 597 -30.60 49.90 -5.54
C ILE A 597 -29.86 51.23 -5.59
N TYR A 598 -29.73 51.87 -4.43
CA TYR A 598 -29.00 53.12 -4.25
C TYR A 598 -28.05 53.02 -3.08
N ILE A 599 -26.74 53.14 -3.34
CA ILE A 599 -25.68 53.05 -2.33
C ILE A 599 -25.02 54.40 -2.19
N HIS A 600 -25.06 54.99 -1.00
CA HIS A 600 -24.47 56.29 -0.73
C HIS A 600 -22.94 56.20 -0.64
N SER A 601 -22.25 57.05 -1.40
CA SER A 601 -20.81 57.28 -1.34
C SER A 601 -20.56 58.72 -0.90
N SER A 602 -20.11 58.89 0.35
CA SER A 602 -19.77 60.20 0.89
C SER A 602 -18.54 60.77 0.18
N THR A 603 -18.58 62.06 -0.16
CA THR A 603 -17.47 62.85 -0.72
C THR A 603 -16.99 63.95 0.24
N SER A 604 -17.82 64.30 1.23
CA SER A 604 -17.46 65.11 2.40
C SER A 604 -18.39 64.78 3.58
N GLN A 605 -18.25 65.48 4.71
CA GLN A 605 -19.10 65.24 5.88
C GLN A 605 -20.61 65.33 5.58
N TYR A 606 -21.00 66.29 4.74
CA TYR A 606 -22.41 66.58 4.42
C TYR A 606 -22.72 66.50 2.93
N ALA A 607 -21.80 65.95 2.12
CA ALA A 607 -22.01 65.75 0.70
C ALA A 607 -21.66 64.31 0.28
N GLY A 608 -22.29 63.87 -0.79
CA GLY A 608 -22.06 62.56 -1.36
C GLY A 608 -22.84 62.37 -2.65
N GLN A 609 -22.73 61.16 -3.19
CA GLN A 609 -23.39 60.74 -4.40
C GLN A 609 -23.94 59.33 -4.23
N TYR A 610 -25.04 59.02 -4.90
CA TYR A 610 -25.58 57.67 -4.92
C TYR A 610 -25.06 56.93 -6.15
N ARG A 611 -24.43 55.77 -5.91
CA ARG A 611 -24.27 54.76 -6.94
C ARG A 611 -25.59 54.03 -7.09
N SER A 612 -26.13 53.98 -8.30
CA SER A 612 -27.35 53.24 -8.60
C SER A 612 -27.13 52.11 -9.59
N TYR A 613 -27.95 51.08 -9.46
CA TYR A 613 -28.09 50.00 -10.42
C TYR A 613 -29.59 49.78 -10.62
N VAL A 614 -30.10 50.09 -11.81
CA VAL A 614 -31.52 50.25 -12.13
C VAL A 614 -31.84 49.41 -13.36
N ASN A 615 -32.87 48.56 -13.29
CA ASN A 615 -33.30 47.70 -14.39
C ASN A 615 -32.15 46.89 -15.02
N LYS A 616 -31.29 46.35 -14.16
CA LYS A 616 -30.07 45.62 -14.54
C LYS A 616 -29.03 46.44 -15.33
N VAL A 617 -29.12 47.77 -15.29
CA VAL A 617 -28.22 48.73 -15.95
C VAL A 617 -27.64 49.71 -14.93
N GLY A 618 -26.38 50.11 -15.08
CA GLY A 618 -25.76 51.15 -14.25
C GLY A 618 -24.46 50.70 -13.59
N GLY A 619 -24.22 51.17 -12.36
CA GLY A 619 -22.99 50.91 -11.62
C GLY A 619 -22.84 49.45 -11.14
N ASN A 620 -21.81 49.18 -10.35
CA ASN A 620 -21.55 47.83 -9.80
C ASN A 620 -22.76 47.31 -8.98
N PRO A 621 -23.35 46.14 -9.34
CA PRO A 621 -24.51 45.55 -8.67
C PRO A 621 -24.18 44.85 -7.35
N ILE A 622 -22.90 44.74 -6.99
CA ILE A 622 -22.45 44.05 -5.79
C ILE A 622 -22.65 44.91 -4.55
N ILE A 623 -23.32 44.33 -3.55
CA ILE A 623 -23.54 44.89 -2.22
C ILE A 623 -22.59 44.17 -1.25
N ALA A 624 -21.55 44.85 -0.80
CA ALA A 624 -20.53 44.26 0.07
C ALA A 624 -21.11 43.79 1.43
N ALA A 625 -20.36 42.94 2.16
CA ALA A 625 -20.71 42.57 3.52
C ALA A 625 -20.78 43.82 4.42
N GLY A 626 -21.81 43.89 5.27
CA GLY A 626 -22.03 45.03 6.15
C GLY A 626 -22.38 46.35 5.44
N GLN A 627 -22.80 46.31 4.17
CA GLN A 627 -23.24 47.48 3.41
C GLN A 627 -24.75 47.71 3.53
N GLY A 628 -25.13 48.92 3.93
CA GLY A 628 -26.51 49.41 3.81
C GLY A 628 -26.79 50.00 2.42
N PHE A 629 -28.02 49.92 1.94
CA PHE A 629 -28.46 50.48 0.66
C PHE A 629 -29.95 50.82 0.69
N PHE A 630 -30.36 51.79 -0.11
CA PHE A 630 -31.78 52.10 -0.28
C PHE A 630 -32.38 51.27 -1.41
N VAL A 631 -33.59 50.79 -1.16
CA VAL A 631 -34.55 50.34 -2.16
C VAL A 631 -35.83 51.15 -2.02
N ARG A 632 -36.74 51.03 -2.99
CA ARG A 632 -38.03 51.69 -2.92
C ARG A 632 -39.17 50.74 -3.23
N VAL A 633 -40.13 50.64 -2.32
CA VAL A 633 -41.36 49.85 -2.46
C VAL A 633 -42.37 50.62 -3.31
N LEU A 634 -43.07 49.90 -4.20
CA LEU A 634 -44.12 50.47 -5.03
C LEU A 634 -45.37 50.82 -4.20
N ALA A 635 -46.32 51.53 -4.84
CA ALA A 635 -47.55 52.00 -4.21
C ALA A 635 -48.60 50.91 -4.10
#